data_AF-A0A4Y7S3A1-F1
#
_entry.id   AF-A0A4Y7S3A1-F1
#
_cell.length_a   1.000
_cell.length_b   1.000
_cell.length_c   1.000
_cell.angle_alpha   90.00
_cell.angle_beta   90.00
_cell.angle_gamma   90.00
#
_symmetry.space_group_name_H-M   'P 1'
#
loop_
_entity.id
_entity.type
_entity.pdbx_description
1 polymer ?
#
loop_
_entity_poly.entity_id
_entity_poly.type
_entity_poly.pdbx_seq_one_letter_code
_entity_poly.pdbx_strand_id
1 'polypeptide(L)'
;LHELASVRHAIANEENLISRMKEQTKAAKARILQYKAVLSPCRRIPPDILGEIFLQTSRGGNDQDPPAPYQAIVTTLVLVCKKWRDAAIAVPRLWSKLRI
;
A
#
# COMPACT_ATOMS: atom_id res chain seq x y z
N LEU A 1 -23.01 -44.50 23.04
CA LEU A 1 -23.78 -43.54 22.21
C LEU A 1 -23.80 -42.12 22.81
N HIS A 2 -24.08 -41.95 24.12
CA HIS A 2 -24.12 -40.63 24.77
C HIS A 2 -22.75 -39.91 24.81
N GLU A 3 -21.66 -40.59 25.14
CA GLU A 3 -20.31 -39.98 25.16
C GLU A 3 -19.88 -39.45 23.79
N LEU A 4 -20.15 -40.21 22.72
CA LEU A 4 -19.81 -39.83 21.36
C LEU A 4 -20.60 -38.57 20.91
N ALA A 5 -21.86 -38.44 21.35
CA ALA A 5 -22.65 -37.24 21.11
C ALA A 5 -22.11 -36.03 21.90
N SER A 6 -21.68 -36.23 23.16
CA SER A 6 -21.07 -35.20 23.98
C SER A 6 -19.77 -34.67 23.36
N VAL A 7 -18.87 -35.55 22.93
CA VAL A 7 -17.61 -35.17 22.28
C VAL A 7 -17.87 -34.43 20.96
N ARG A 8 -18.83 -34.87 20.14
CA ARG A 8 -19.21 -34.16 18.91
C ARG A 8 -19.72 -32.75 19.19
N HIS A 9 -20.52 -32.58 20.23
CA HIS A 9 -21.02 -31.27 20.63
C HIS A 9 -19.89 -30.35 21.11
N ALA A 10 -18.91 -30.90 21.83
CA ALA A 10 -17.73 -30.14 22.26
C ALA A 10 -16.89 -29.67 21.05
N ILE A 11 -16.64 -30.55 20.07
CA ILE A 11 -15.93 -30.21 18.83
C ILE A 11 -16.66 -29.08 18.09
N ALA A 12 -17.99 -29.21 17.90
CA ALA A 12 -18.76 -28.19 17.21
C ALA A 12 -18.73 -26.84 17.94
N ASN A 13 -18.73 -26.83 19.27
CA ASN A 13 -18.61 -25.60 20.04
C ASN A 13 -17.24 -24.93 19.85
N GLU A 14 -16.16 -25.71 19.87
CA GLU A 14 -14.80 -25.21 19.68
C GLU A 14 -14.58 -24.69 18.25
N GLU A 15 -15.09 -25.40 17.24
CA GLU A 15 -15.05 -24.96 15.85
C GLU A 15 -15.78 -23.62 15.64
N ASN A 16 -16.93 -23.44 16.30
CA ASN A 16 -17.65 -22.17 16.30
C ASN A 16 -16.85 -21.04 16.95
N LEU A 17 -16.16 -21.32 18.06
CA LEU A 17 -15.30 -20.34 18.73
C LEU A 17 -14.13 -19.93 17.84
N ILE A 18 -13.45 -20.90 17.21
CA ILE A 18 -12.36 -20.65 16.26
C ILE A 18 -12.86 -19.80 15.09
N SER A 19 -14.03 -20.11 14.54
CA SER A 19 -14.63 -19.36 13.44
C SER A 19 -14.85 -17.89 13.81
N ARG A 20 -15.46 -17.64 14.98
CA ARG A 20 -15.68 -16.27 15.50
C ARG A 20 -14.36 -15.52 15.70
N MET A 21 -13.34 -16.15 16.29
CA MET A 21 -12.03 -15.51 16.50
C MET A 21 -11.32 -15.17 15.18
N LYS A 22 -11.43 -16.04 14.17
CA LYS A 22 -10.90 -15.76 12.82
C LYS A 22 -11.59 -14.54 12.19
N GLU A 23 -12.90 -14.44 12.34
CA GLU A 23 -13.69 -13.34 11.79
C GLU A 23 -13.37 -12.01 12.49
N GLN A 24 -13.25 -12.01 13.82
CA GLN A 24 -12.78 -10.87 14.60
C GLN A 24 -11.37 -10.43 14.18
N THR A 25 -10.46 -11.38 13.97
CA THR A 25 -9.10 -11.11 13.50
C THR A 25 -9.12 -10.45 12.12
N LYS A 26 -9.95 -10.94 11.20
CA LYS A 26 -10.12 -10.37 9.86
C LYS A 26 -10.64 -8.93 9.95
N ALA A 27 -11.66 -8.69 10.77
CA ALA A 27 -12.22 -7.36 10.98
C ALA A 27 -11.20 -6.38 11.58
N ALA A 28 -10.43 -6.82 12.59
CA ALA A 28 -9.38 -6.01 13.20
C ALA A 28 -8.26 -5.66 12.19
N LYS A 29 -7.81 -6.62 11.38
CA LYS A 29 -6.84 -6.38 10.29
C LYS A 29 -7.36 -5.35 9.29
N ALA A 30 -8.62 -5.45 8.88
CA ALA A 30 -9.24 -4.49 7.97
C ALA A 30 -9.25 -3.07 8.56
N ARG A 31 -9.61 -2.92 9.84
CA ARG A 31 -9.58 -1.63 10.56
C ARG A 31 -8.17 -1.05 10.64
N ILE A 32 -7.17 -1.87 11.00
CA ILE A 32 -5.76 -1.44 11.04
C ILE A 32 -5.32 -0.94 9.67
N LEU A 33 -5.67 -1.65 8.59
CA LEU A 33 -5.33 -1.25 7.24
C LEU A 33 -5.97 0.10 6.87
N GLN A 34 -7.23 0.32 7.24
CA GLN A 34 -7.92 1.60 7.04
C GLN A 34 -7.23 2.75 7.80
N TYR A 35 -6.89 2.56 9.06
CA TYR A 35 -6.18 3.60 9.83
C TYR A 35 -4.79 3.87 9.26
N LYS A 36 -4.01 2.84 8.90
CA LYS A 36 -2.70 3.00 8.24
C LYS A 36 -2.81 3.73 6.91
N ALA A 37 -3.87 3.45 6.15
CA ALA A 37 -4.17 4.14 4.90
C ALA A 37 -4.40 5.64 5.12
N VAL A 38 -5.20 6.03 6.12
CA VAL A 38 -5.46 7.44 6.44
C VAL A 38 -4.20 8.16 6.94
N LEU A 39 -3.40 7.48 7.77
CA LEU A 39 -2.17 8.03 8.33
C LEU A 39 -0.99 8.00 7.36
N SER A 40 -1.14 7.37 6.18
CA SER A 40 -0.08 7.25 5.18
C SER A 40 0.45 8.64 4.79
N PRO A 41 1.77 8.89 4.90
CA PRO A 41 2.38 10.16 4.50
C PRO A 41 1.99 10.58 3.09
N CYS A 42 1.90 9.62 2.16
CA CYS A 42 1.51 9.84 0.76
C CYS A 42 0.16 10.59 0.62
N ARG A 43 -0.79 10.40 1.54
CA ARG A 43 -2.09 11.12 1.51
C ARG A 43 -2.03 12.50 2.13
N ARG A 44 -1.07 12.77 3.02
CA ARG A 44 -0.95 14.02 3.76
C ARG A 44 -0.03 15.05 3.10
N ILE A 45 0.88 14.60 2.23
CA ILE A 45 1.79 15.50 1.51
C ILE A 45 1.03 16.28 0.41
N PRO A 46 1.13 17.61 0.33
CA PRO A 46 0.54 18.39 -0.75
C PRO A 46 1.07 17.98 -2.14
N PRO A 47 0.27 18.12 -3.21
CA PRO A 47 0.72 17.77 -4.57
C PRO A 47 2.01 18.46 -5.00
N ASP A 48 2.23 19.72 -4.63
CA ASP A 48 3.43 20.47 -5.01
C ASP A 48 4.70 19.89 -4.37
N ILE A 49 4.60 19.50 -3.10
CA ILE A 49 5.70 18.85 -2.38
C ILE A 49 5.99 17.46 -2.95
N LEU A 50 4.94 16.70 -3.34
CA LEU A 50 5.13 15.44 -4.07
C LEU A 50 5.86 15.68 -5.41
N GLY A 51 5.48 16.73 -6.14
CA GLY A 51 6.12 17.13 -7.39
C GLY A 51 7.62 17.41 -7.23
N GLU A 52 7.99 18.17 -6.19
CA GLU A 52 9.41 18.43 -5.89
C GLU A 52 10.16 17.14 -5.53
N ILE A 53 9.58 16.27 -4.70
CA ILE A 53 10.16 14.95 -4.38
C ILE A 53 10.39 14.13 -5.66
N PHE A 54 9.43 14.11 -6.58
CA PHE A 54 9.55 13.40 -7.85
C PHE A 54 10.71 13.93 -8.70
N LEU A 55 10.86 15.25 -8.77
CA LEU A 55 11.97 15.87 -9.49
C LEU A 55 13.32 15.51 -8.87
N GLN A 56 13.44 15.51 -7.55
CA GLN A 56 14.69 15.16 -6.88
C GLN A 56 15.02 13.67 -7.02
N THR A 57 14.05 12.77 -6.85
CA THR A 57 14.24 11.33 -7.03
C THR A 57 14.63 10.96 -8.46
N SER A 58 14.09 11.67 -9.45
CA SER A 58 14.40 11.46 -10.87
C SER A 58 15.78 11.95 -11.31
N ARG A 59 16.47 12.75 -10.49
CA ARG A 59 17.81 13.28 -10.78
C ARG A 59 18.95 12.31 -10.45
N GLY A 60 18.64 11.15 -9.85
CA GLY A 60 19.62 10.18 -9.37
C GLY A 60 20.08 10.52 -7.96
N GLY A 61 19.96 9.57 -7.04
CA GLY A 61 20.62 9.63 -5.74
C GLY A 61 22.12 9.37 -5.89
N ASN A 62 22.88 9.83 -4.90
CA ASN A 62 24.34 9.77 -4.73
C ASN A 62 25.07 8.69 -5.55
N ASP A 63 26.28 9.03 -6.04
CA ASP A 63 27.20 8.32 -6.95
C ASP A 63 27.49 6.81 -6.71
N GLN A 64 26.87 6.19 -5.72
CA GLN A 64 27.11 4.81 -5.28
C GLN A 64 26.30 3.75 -6.06
N ASP A 65 25.16 4.12 -6.66
CA ASP A 65 24.30 3.18 -7.41
C ASP A 65 24.24 3.55 -8.91
N PRO A 66 24.25 2.57 -9.82
CA PRO A 66 24.02 2.84 -11.24
C PRO A 66 22.64 3.49 -11.40
N PRO A 67 22.54 4.68 -12.01
CA PRO A 67 21.28 5.41 -12.06
C PRO A 67 20.24 4.59 -12.81
N ALA A 68 19.15 4.24 -12.13
CA ALA A 68 18.00 3.64 -12.78
C ALA A 68 17.56 4.55 -13.95
N PRO A 69 17.16 3.99 -15.10
CA PRO A 69 16.70 4.80 -16.22
C PRO A 69 15.61 5.76 -15.74
N TYR A 70 15.73 7.04 -16.08
CA TYR A 70 14.78 8.09 -15.71
C TYR A 70 13.32 7.68 -15.94
N GLN A 71 13.07 7.01 -17.07
CA GLN A 71 11.77 6.43 -17.42
C GLN A 71 11.25 5.40 -16.42
N ALA A 72 12.11 4.52 -15.90
CA ALA A 72 11.71 3.51 -14.91
C ALA A 72 11.31 4.18 -13.58
N ILE A 73 12.01 5.23 -13.17
CA ILE A 73 11.69 6.01 -11.97
C ILE A 73 10.31 6.68 -12.13
N VAL A 74 10.11 7.45 -13.20
CA VAL A 74 8.85 8.15 -13.45
C VAL A 74 7.68 7.17 -13.57
N THR A 75 7.86 6.04 -14.25
CA THR A 75 6.84 4.99 -14.37
C THR A 75 6.49 4.40 -13.01
N THR A 76 7.48 4.15 -12.15
CA THR A 76 7.25 3.62 -10.80
C THR A 76 6.43 4.60 -9.97
N LEU A 77 6.74 5.90 -10.02
CA LEU A 77 6.04 6.95 -9.28
C LEU A 77 4.55 7.01 -9.64
N VAL A 78 4.18 6.92 -10.92
CA VAL A 78 2.78 6.99 -11.37
C VAL A 78 1.96 5.71 -11.12
N LEU A 79 2.63 4.61 -10.77
CA LEU A 79 1.99 3.33 -10.44
C LEU A 79 1.69 3.18 -8.94
N VAL A 80 2.23 4.04 -8.07
CA VAL A 80 2.02 3.93 -6.61
C VAL A 80 0.55 4.10 -6.22
N CYS A 81 -0.09 5.21 -6.61
CA CYS A 81 -1.52 5.43 -6.39
C CYS A 81 -2.07 6.56 -7.28
N LYS A 82 -3.40 6.72 -7.32
CA LYS A 82 -4.06 7.80 -8.07
C LYS A 82 -3.50 9.19 -7.73
N LYS A 83 -3.30 9.50 -6.44
CA LYS A 83 -2.78 10.81 -6.01
C LYS A 83 -1.36 11.09 -6.53
N TRP A 84 -0.50 10.08 -6.53
CA TRP A 84 0.87 10.22 -7.05
C TRP A 84 0.87 10.43 -8.56
N ARG A 85 0.00 9.71 -9.27
CA ARG A 85 -0.21 9.92 -10.70
C ARG A 85 -0.71 11.33 -11.01
N ASP A 86 -1.73 11.81 -10.31
CA ASP A 86 -2.29 13.15 -10.53
C ASP A 86 -1.23 14.24 -10.25
N ALA A 87 -0.45 14.09 -9.16
CA ALA A 87 0.66 15.00 -8.85
C ALA A 87 1.78 14.95 -9.90
N ALA A 88 2.16 13.76 -10.38
CA ALA A 88 3.19 13.59 -11.39
C ALA A 88 2.77 14.21 -12.75
N ILE A 89 1.52 14.03 -13.16
CA ILE A 89 0.97 14.65 -14.38
C ILE A 89 1.00 16.18 -14.27
N ALA A 90 0.72 16.73 -13.08
CA ALA A 90 0.76 18.16 -12.82
C ALA A 90 2.19 18.77 -12.83
N VAL A 91 3.24 17.96 -13.00
CA VAL A 91 4.64 18.43 -13.08
C VAL A 91 5.20 18.18 -14.49
N PRO A 92 5.04 19.12 -15.45
CA PRO A 92 5.51 18.96 -16.83
C PRO A 92 7.01 18.64 -16.95
N ARG A 93 7.83 19.19 -16.04
CA ARG A 93 9.28 18.97 -15.98
C ARG A 93 9.63 17.49 -15.76
N LEU A 94 8.73 16.70 -15.18
CA LEU A 94 8.94 15.27 -14.99
C LEU A 94 8.88 14.49 -16.32
N TRP A 95 8.23 15.04 -17.34
CA TRP A 95 7.99 14.38 -18.63
C TRP A 95 8.92 14.89 -19.74
N SER A 96 9.71 15.93 -19.49
CA SER A 96 10.56 16.57 -20.52
C SER A 96 11.68 15.67 -21.05
N LYS A 97 12.02 14.60 -20.33
CA LYS A 97 13.05 13.62 -20.72
C LYS A 97 12.47 12.30 -21.21
N LEU A 98 11.14 12.18 -21.29
CA LEU A 98 10.49 11.01 -21.84
C LEU A 98 10.71 10.98 -23.36
N ARG A 99 11.36 9.94 -23.86
CA ARG A 99 11.49 9.67 -25.31
C ARG A 99 10.51 8.56 -25.69
N ILE A 100 9.70 8.79 -26.73
CA ILE A 100 8.78 7.79 -27.32
C ILE A 100 9.57 6.96 -28.34
#